data_AF-T1GFU3-F1
#
_entry.id   AF-T1GFU3-F1
#
_cell.length_a   1.000
_cell.length_b   1.000
_cell.length_c   1.000
_cell.angle_alpha   90.00
_cell.angle_beta   90.00
_cell.angle_gamma   90.00
#
_symmetry.space_group_name_H-M   'P 1'
#
loop_
_entity.id
_entity.type
_entity.pdbx_description
1 polymer ?
#
loop_
_entity_poly.entity_id
_entity_poly.type
_entity_poly.pdbx_seq_one_letter_code
_entity_poly.pdbx_strand_id
1 'polypeptide(L)'
;MMFNTSQPPASTRYLRIPLKHLTDKTRSVLSVSLNNKKHIRAENGFCRDWRGIIELCGLRKGYYDIVDNSSDHMEKLLELWCLKEGDLCPKANKPITSPLPVERNEVLTLQDLKRIEEGKPLRNYDAFLLFEDEDAEFVQTLLAKLSNYHICMKSDLVRQTFEHTAVVELIEKRCRRVIAVISEHFLYSPSNANRFLVDFAQASQVESGDLRIIPVVTEREVEKYIPSNLKYLHKVQYYKNSPLYDFWRILESTLMDKSALYNKMQQITMAESVRKNT
;
A
#
# COMPACT_ATOMS: atom_id res chain seq x y z
N MET A 1 -10.03 42.68 -24.70
CA MET A 1 -9.82 41.24 -24.47
C MET A 1 -9.98 40.99 -22.98
N MET A 2 -11.11 40.40 -22.60
CA MET A 2 -11.50 40.20 -21.21
C MET A 2 -10.82 38.95 -20.65
N PHE A 3 -10.05 39.10 -19.57
CA PHE A 3 -9.58 37.98 -18.77
C PHE A 3 -10.78 37.39 -18.02
N ASN A 4 -11.26 36.25 -18.49
CA ASN A 4 -12.28 35.48 -17.78
C ASN A 4 -11.59 34.70 -16.66
N THR A 5 -11.57 35.26 -15.45
CA THR A 5 -11.24 34.52 -14.23
C THR A 5 -12.39 33.54 -13.96
N SER A 6 -12.19 32.28 -14.32
CA SER A 6 -13.10 31.19 -13.98
C SER A 6 -13.22 31.08 -12.46
N GLN A 7 -14.31 31.61 -11.90
CA GLN A 7 -14.68 31.34 -10.51
C GLN A 7 -14.92 29.83 -10.33
N PRO A 8 -14.41 29.21 -9.25
CA PRO A 8 -14.71 27.82 -8.95
C PRO A 8 -16.21 27.63 -8.69
N PRO A 9 -16.79 26.47 -9.02
CA PRO A 9 -18.21 26.18 -8.85
C PRO A 9 -18.65 26.39 -7.40
N ALA A 10 -19.87 26.90 -7.20
CA ALA A 10 -20.43 27.27 -5.89
C ALA A 10 -20.33 26.15 -4.83
N SER A 11 -20.26 24.89 -5.26
CA SER A 11 -20.11 23.68 -4.44
C SER A 11 -18.73 23.48 -3.80
N THR A 12 -17.75 24.38 -4.00
CA THR A 12 -16.38 24.25 -3.43
C THR A 12 -15.92 25.48 -2.64
N ARG A 13 -16.80 26.47 -2.43
CA ARG A 13 -16.47 27.73 -1.72
C ARG A 13 -15.98 27.51 -0.28
N TYR A 14 -16.42 26.43 0.38
CA TYR A 14 -16.02 26.10 1.75
C TYR A 14 -14.60 25.55 1.89
N LEU A 15 -13.96 25.07 0.81
CA LEU A 15 -12.58 24.55 0.84
C LEU A 15 -11.51 25.63 1.09
N ARG A 16 -11.89 26.92 1.09
CA ARG A 16 -11.00 28.06 1.31
C ARG A 16 -11.38 28.91 2.53
N ILE A 17 -12.41 28.52 3.29
CA ILE A 17 -12.85 29.26 4.48
C ILE A 17 -12.04 28.76 5.68
N PRO A 18 -11.25 29.61 6.35
CA PRO A 18 -10.47 29.19 7.51
C PRO A 18 -11.35 28.71 8.66
N LEU A 19 -10.90 27.66 9.37
CA LEU A 19 -11.61 27.02 10.49
C LEU A 19 -12.01 27.98 11.63
N LYS A 20 -11.29 29.10 11.79
CA LYS A 20 -11.64 30.17 12.75
C LYS A 20 -13.01 30.82 12.50
N HIS A 21 -13.60 30.64 11.32
CA HIS A 21 -14.93 31.15 10.98
C HIS A 21 -16.06 30.17 11.30
N LEU A 22 -15.76 29.00 11.87
CA LEU A 22 -16.80 28.11 12.41
C LEU A 22 -17.57 28.84 13.51
N THR A 23 -18.90 28.84 13.40
CA THR A 23 -19.76 29.46 14.41
C THR A 23 -19.73 28.66 15.71
N ASP A 24 -19.93 29.33 16.85
CA ASP A 24 -19.97 28.67 18.17
C ASP A 24 -20.99 27.54 18.21
N LYS A 25 -22.16 27.74 17.60
CA LYS A 25 -23.20 26.71 17.47
C LYS A 25 -22.67 25.45 16.78
N THR A 26 -21.85 25.60 15.74
CA THR A 26 -21.26 24.48 15.02
C THR A 26 -20.20 23.78 15.86
N ARG A 27 -19.34 24.56 16.54
CA ARG A 27 -18.33 24.03 17.47
C ARG A 27 -18.97 23.19 18.57
N SER A 28 -20.05 23.69 19.18
CA SER A 28 -20.80 22.94 20.21
C SER A 28 -21.36 21.61 19.70
N VAL A 29 -21.91 21.58 18.48
CA VAL A 29 -22.41 20.34 17.87
C VAL A 29 -21.26 19.34 17.64
N LEU A 30 -20.09 19.82 17.20
CA LEU A 30 -18.91 18.99 17.01
C LEU A 30 -18.39 18.43 18.34
N SER A 31 -18.27 19.26 19.39
CA SER A 31 -17.84 18.82 20.72
C SER A 31 -18.76 17.73 21.29
N VAL A 32 -20.08 17.94 21.25
CA VAL A 32 -21.05 16.94 21.73
C VAL A 32 -20.96 15.64 20.92
N SER A 33 -20.74 15.73 19.61
CA SER A 33 -20.78 14.59 18.71
C SER A 33 -19.48 13.78 18.65
N LEU A 34 -18.33 14.41 18.94
CA LEU A 34 -17.00 13.86 18.63
C LEU A 34 -16.08 13.72 19.85
N ASN A 35 -16.39 14.32 21.01
CA ASN A 35 -15.57 14.12 22.23
C ASN A 35 -15.67 12.70 22.78
N ASN A 36 -16.84 12.06 22.65
CA ASN A 36 -17.04 10.69 23.11
C ASN A 36 -16.29 9.71 22.22
N LYS A 37 -15.46 8.86 22.85
CA LYS A 37 -14.73 7.78 22.16
C LYS A 37 -15.74 6.80 21.56
N LYS A 38 -15.69 6.65 20.23
CA LYS A 38 -16.52 5.70 19.48
C LYS A 38 -15.70 4.46 19.17
N HIS A 39 -16.25 3.29 19.49
CA HIS A 39 -15.57 2.00 19.30
C HIS A 39 -15.62 1.51 17.84
N ILE A 40 -16.67 1.87 17.11
CA ILE A 40 -16.83 1.51 15.70
C ILE A 40 -16.12 2.58 14.85
N ARG A 41 -15.23 2.11 13.95
CA ARG A 41 -14.46 2.95 13.01
C ARG A 41 -15.30 3.33 11.78
N ALA A 42 -14.87 4.35 11.06
CA ALA A 42 -15.41 4.68 9.73
C ALA A 42 -14.91 3.68 8.68
N GLU A 43 -15.52 3.67 7.49
CA GLU A 43 -15.13 2.80 6.37
C GLU A 43 -13.69 3.05 5.90
N ASN A 44 -13.21 4.29 6.02
CA ASN A 44 -11.81 4.68 5.79
C ASN A 44 -10.90 4.45 7.00
N GLY A 45 -11.44 3.86 8.07
CA GLY A 45 -10.67 3.35 9.19
C GLY A 45 -10.34 4.32 10.32
N PHE A 46 -10.58 5.61 10.12
CA PHE A 46 -10.43 6.59 11.19
C PHE A 46 -11.43 6.34 12.32
N CYS A 47 -11.01 6.68 13.53
CA CYS A 47 -11.94 6.76 14.65
C CYS A 47 -13.01 7.81 14.34
N ARG A 48 -14.28 7.53 14.65
CA ARG A 48 -15.42 8.43 14.34
C ARG A 48 -15.60 9.54 15.39
N ASP A 49 -14.50 9.88 16.06
CA ASP A 49 -14.37 10.80 17.18
C ASP A 49 -13.14 11.67 16.99
N TRP A 50 -12.85 12.53 17.97
CA TRP A 50 -11.74 13.49 17.95
C TRP A 50 -10.38 12.85 17.61
N ARG A 51 -10.14 11.58 17.92
CA ARG A 51 -8.87 10.89 17.63
C ARG A 51 -8.64 10.76 16.13
N GLY A 52 -9.70 10.43 15.38
CA GLY A 52 -9.62 10.35 13.92
C GLY A 52 -9.40 11.73 13.30
N ILE A 53 -9.94 12.79 13.92
CA ILE A 53 -9.72 14.16 13.48
C ILE A 53 -8.24 14.54 13.66
N ILE A 54 -7.61 14.24 14.80
CA ILE A 54 -6.16 14.51 15.02
C ILE A 54 -5.32 13.90 13.89
N GLU A 55 -5.64 12.68 13.50
CA GLU A 55 -4.97 11.94 12.44
C GLU A 55 -5.14 12.63 11.09
N LEU A 56 -6.37 13.03 10.74
CA LEU A 56 -6.70 13.76 9.51
C LEU A 56 -6.10 15.17 9.47
N CYS A 57 -5.92 15.82 10.62
CA CYS A 57 -5.29 17.15 10.72
C CYS A 57 -3.77 17.10 10.46
N GLY A 58 -3.15 15.92 10.55
CA GLY A 58 -1.70 15.78 10.56
C GLY A 58 -1.05 16.49 11.75
N LEU A 59 -1.66 16.45 12.93
CA LEU A 59 -1.02 16.89 14.16
C LEU A 59 0.00 15.82 14.61
N ARG A 60 1.19 16.24 15.08
CA ARG A 60 2.22 15.29 15.54
C ARG A 60 1.74 14.50 16.76
N LYS A 61 2.28 13.29 16.99
CA LYS A 61 1.91 12.41 18.12
C LYS A 61 1.92 13.10 19.49
N GLY A 62 2.82 14.08 19.72
CA GLY A 62 2.87 14.83 20.98
C GLY A 62 1.65 15.71 21.30
N TYR A 63 0.77 15.99 20.34
CA TYR A 63 -0.48 16.70 20.59
C TYR A 63 -1.60 15.78 21.07
N TYR A 64 -1.44 14.45 20.94
CA TYR A 64 -2.46 13.49 21.35
C TYR A 64 -2.71 13.59 22.86
N ASP A 65 -1.65 13.56 23.66
CA ASP A 65 -1.74 13.60 25.12
C ASP A 65 -2.29 14.96 25.61
N ILE A 66 -1.99 16.05 24.90
CA ILE A 66 -2.50 17.39 25.21
C ILE A 66 -4.01 17.44 25.02
N VAL A 67 -4.51 16.81 23.95
CA VAL A 67 -5.95 16.77 23.65
C VAL A 67 -6.66 15.77 24.57
N ASP A 68 -6.11 14.55 24.79
CA ASP A 68 -6.72 13.51 25.63
C ASP A 68 -6.92 13.97 27.09
N ASN A 69 -5.98 14.77 27.61
CA ASN A 69 -6.03 15.34 28.96
C ASN A 69 -6.93 16.59 29.08
N SER A 70 -7.50 17.09 27.99
CA SER A 70 -8.41 18.23 28.02
C SER A 70 -9.84 17.81 28.35
N SER A 71 -10.60 18.70 28.98
CA SER A 71 -12.02 18.46 29.29
C SER A 71 -12.92 18.46 28.06
N ASP A 72 -12.53 19.22 27.02
CA ASP A 72 -13.21 19.27 25.72
C ASP A 72 -12.18 19.01 24.61
N HIS A 73 -12.08 17.75 24.20
CA HIS A 73 -11.13 17.28 23.19
C HIS A 73 -11.25 18.03 21.88
N MET A 74 -12.47 18.25 21.40
CA MET A 74 -12.75 18.88 20.11
C MET A 74 -12.45 20.37 20.14
N GLU A 75 -12.78 21.07 21.23
CA GLU A 75 -12.45 22.49 21.35
C GLU A 75 -10.94 22.70 21.41
N LYS A 76 -10.23 21.87 22.19
CA LYS A 76 -8.76 21.91 22.26
C LYS A 76 -8.11 21.59 20.92
N LEU A 77 -8.67 20.63 20.19
CA LEU A 77 -8.22 20.27 18.85
C LEU A 77 -8.39 21.44 17.86
N LEU A 78 -9.57 22.09 17.84
CA LEU A 78 -9.84 23.22 16.95
C LEU A 78 -8.94 24.42 17.27
N GLU A 79 -8.62 24.66 18.55
CA GLU A 79 -7.64 25.68 18.96
C GLU A 79 -6.26 25.36 18.38
N LEU A 80 -5.74 24.14 18.60
CA LEU A 80 -4.44 23.70 18.09
C LEU A 80 -4.39 23.71 16.56
N TRP A 81 -5.49 23.38 15.89
CA TRP A 81 -5.58 23.40 14.43
C TRP A 81 -5.55 24.83 13.89
N CYS A 82 -6.25 25.77 14.52
CA CYS A 82 -6.16 27.19 14.15
C CYS A 82 -4.75 27.76 14.39
N LEU A 83 -4.05 27.32 15.44
CA LEU A 83 -2.68 27.74 15.75
C LEU A 83 -1.64 27.18 14.78
N LYS A 84 -1.89 26.01 14.18
CA LYS A 84 -1.03 25.38 13.16
C LYS A 84 -0.91 26.21 11.88
N GLU A 85 -1.91 27.04 11.56
CA GLU A 85 -1.83 27.99 10.44
C GLU A 85 -0.98 29.24 10.78
N GLY A 86 -0.59 29.42 12.05
CA GLY A 86 0.06 30.63 12.58
C GLY A 86 1.55 30.53 12.87
N ASP A 87 2.03 29.67 13.78
CA ASP A 87 3.30 30.00 14.48
C ASP A 87 4.15 28.86 15.11
N LEU A 88 4.28 27.68 14.51
CA LEU A 88 5.26 26.67 14.98
C LEU A 88 6.11 26.09 13.85
N CYS A 89 6.87 26.97 13.18
CA CYS A 89 8.08 26.62 12.45
C CYS A 89 9.30 26.72 13.38
N PRO A 90 9.93 25.62 13.83
CA PRO A 90 11.35 25.68 14.14
C PRO A 90 12.08 25.90 12.81
N LYS A 91 12.86 26.97 12.77
CA LYS A 91 13.65 27.44 11.63
C LYS A 91 14.32 26.29 10.87
N ALA A 92 14.25 26.45 9.55
CA ALA A 92 15.02 25.79 8.52
C ALA A 92 16.42 25.36 8.98
N ASN A 93 16.74 24.09 8.76
CA ASN A 93 18.08 23.74 8.34
C ASN A 93 18.04 23.40 6.84
N LYS A 94 18.58 24.39 6.11
CA LYS A 94 19.07 24.45 4.73
C LYS A 94 18.07 24.52 3.57
N PRO A 95 18.34 25.42 2.60
CA PRO A 95 17.46 25.69 1.48
C PRO A 95 17.48 24.50 0.53
N ILE A 96 16.32 23.93 0.26
CA ILE A 96 16.15 23.00 -0.86
C ILE A 96 16.10 23.86 -2.12
N THR A 97 17.28 24.22 -2.65
CA THR A 97 17.45 24.65 -4.03
C THR A 97 17.65 23.41 -4.90
N SER A 98 16.54 22.79 -5.31
CA SER A 98 16.39 22.02 -6.56
C SER A 98 14.93 21.58 -6.71
N PRO A 99 14.41 21.43 -7.95
CA PRO A 99 13.10 21.96 -8.33
C PRO A 99 11.92 20.99 -8.19
N LEU A 100 10.81 21.56 -7.69
CA LEU A 100 9.39 21.23 -7.92
C LEU A 100 8.84 19.88 -7.41
N PRO A 101 7.54 19.86 -7.03
CA PRO A 101 7.02 19.05 -5.94
C PRO A 101 6.54 17.68 -6.43
N VAL A 102 7.14 16.61 -5.91
CA VAL A 102 6.47 15.31 -5.92
C VAL A 102 5.38 15.38 -4.86
N GLU A 103 4.12 15.21 -5.28
CA GLU A 103 2.97 15.32 -4.38
C GLU A 103 3.13 14.36 -3.19
N ARG A 104 2.94 14.86 -1.97
CA ARG A 104 3.06 14.10 -0.70
C ARG A 104 2.15 12.86 -0.60
N ASN A 105 1.29 12.62 -1.59
CA ASN A 105 0.39 11.47 -1.69
C ASN A 105 1.01 10.25 -2.38
N GLU A 106 2.18 10.36 -3.00
CA GLU A 106 2.78 9.24 -3.75
C GLU A 106 3.76 8.38 -2.93
N VAL A 107 4.02 8.74 -1.68
CA VAL A 107 4.94 8.01 -0.81
C VAL A 107 4.17 6.91 -0.07
N LEU A 108 4.38 5.66 -0.48
CA LEU A 108 3.72 4.50 0.11
C LEU A 108 4.70 3.64 0.94
N THR A 109 5.97 3.57 0.56
CA THR A 109 6.99 2.68 1.16
C THR A 109 8.24 3.41 1.67
N LEU A 110 8.97 2.81 2.61
CA LEU A 110 10.22 3.38 3.14
C LEU A 110 11.27 3.58 2.04
N GLN A 111 11.23 2.74 1.00
CA GLN A 111 12.08 2.88 -0.18
C GLN A 111 11.71 4.12 -1.01
N ASP A 112 10.43 4.50 -1.05
CA ASP A 112 9.99 5.72 -1.74
C ASP A 112 10.58 6.96 -1.07
N LEU A 113 10.58 7.00 0.27
CA LEU A 113 11.22 8.09 1.03
C LEU A 113 12.71 8.21 0.70
N LYS A 114 13.45 7.09 0.76
CA LYS A 114 14.89 7.09 0.44
C LYS A 114 15.16 7.54 -1.00
N ARG A 115 14.37 7.10 -1.97
CA ARG A 115 14.54 7.51 -3.37
C ARG A 115 14.25 8.99 -3.57
N ILE A 116 13.22 9.53 -2.92
CA ILE A 116 12.90 10.95 -2.96
C ILE A 116 14.01 11.78 -2.33
N GLU A 117 14.55 11.35 -1.18
CA GLU A 117 15.72 11.98 -0.55
C GLU A 117 16.94 12.00 -1.46
N GLU A 118 17.14 10.93 -2.24
CA GLU A 118 18.21 10.82 -3.24
C GLU A 118 17.89 11.53 -4.58
N GLY A 119 16.74 12.16 -4.73
CA GLY A 119 16.31 12.81 -5.97
C GLY A 119 16.02 11.84 -7.13
N LYS A 120 15.78 10.57 -6.83
CA LYS A 120 15.46 9.51 -7.81
C LYS A 120 13.94 9.36 -7.95
N PRO A 121 13.44 9.01 -9.15
CA PRO A 121 12.01 8.77 -9.35
C PRO A 121 11.53 7.52 -8.60
N LEU A 122 10.24 7.52 -8.26
CA LEU A 122 9.55 6.37 -7.69
C LEU A 122 9.49 5.24 -8.72
N ARG A 123 9.65 4.00 -8.26
CA ARG A 123 9.65 2.80 -9.11
C ARG A 123 8.45 1.92 -8.77
N ASN A 124 8.01 1.16 -9.77
CA ASN A 124 7.05 0.09 -9.58
C ASN A 124 7.75 -1.14 -8.99
N TYR A 125 6.99 -1.92 -8.22
CA TYR A 125 7.40 -3.20 -7.66
C TYR A 125 7.02 -4.33 -8.62
N ASP A 126 7.93 -5.29 -8.77
CA ASP A 126 7.69 -6.47 -9.60
C ASP A 126 6.63 -7.37 -8.96
N ALA A 127 6.70 -7.51 -7.64
CA ALA A 127 5.73 -8.27 -6.87
C ALA A 127 5.49 -7.72 -5.46
N PHE A 128 4.26 -7.87 -4.97
CA PHE A 128 3.91 -7.77 -3.56
C PHE A 128 3.86 -9.16 -2.94
N LEU A 129 4.47 -9.36 -1.76
CA LEU A 129 4.52 -10.65 -1.09
C LEU A 129 3.52 -10.70 0.09
N LEU A 130 2.61 -11.67 0.04
CA LEU A 130 1.66 -12.01 1.10
C LEU A 130 2.09 -13.33 1.76
N PHE A 131 2.31 -13.29 3.07
CA PHE A 131 2.73 -14.43 3.89
C PHE A 131 2.31 -14.20 5.36
N GLU A 132 2.33 -15.25 6.17
CA GLU A 132 2.20 -15.15 7.64
C GLU A 132 3.58 -15.17 8.30
N ASP A 133 3.70 -14.60 9.51
CA ASP A 133 4.99 -14.45 10.20
C ASP A 133 5.68 -15.80 10.44
N GLU A 134 4.92 -16.88 10.58
CA GLU A 134 5.40 -18.26 10.72
C GLU A 134 6.12 -18.77 9.45
N ASP A 135 5.80 -18.24 8.27
CA ASP A 135 6.43 -18.61 7.00
C ASP A 135 7.72 -17.81 6.71
N ALA A 136 8.23 -17.06 7.70
CA ALA A 136 9.37 -16.16 7.53
C ALA A 136 10.64 -16.86 7.01
N GLU A 137 10.92 -18.10 7.41
CA GLU A 137 12.11 -18.84 6.95
C GLU A 137 12.06 -19.12 5.44
N PHE A 138 10.90 -19.55 4.93
CA PHE A 138 10.68 -19.77 3.52
C PHE A 138 10.77 -18.44 2.74
N VAL A 139 10.17 -17.39 3.29
CA VAL A 139 10.19 -16.05 2.69
C VAL A 139 11.60 -15.49 2.58
N GLN A 140 12.45 -15.66 3.61
CA GLN A 140 13.85 -15.25 3.54
C GLN A 140 14.60 -15.96 2.42
N THR A 141 14.37 -17.28 2.27
CA THR A 141 14.95 -18.07 1.17
C THR A 141 14.46 -17.56 -0.19
N LEU A 142 13.17 -17.25 -0.31
CA LEU A 142 12.54 -16.71 -1.51
C LEU A 142 13.13 -15.34 -1.88
N LEU A 143 13.29 -14.44 -0.91
CA LEU A 143 13.88 -13.11 -1.12
C LEU A 143 15.36 -13.21 -1.52
N ALA A 144 16.12 -14.12 -0.93
CA ALA A 144 17.53 -14.35 -1.29
C ALA A 144 17.67 -14.81 -2.75
N LYS A 145 16.78 -15.72 -3.19
CA LYS A 145 16.75 -16.21 -4.57
C LYS A 145 16.25 -15.16 -5.56
N LEU A 146 15.28 -14.33 -5.16
CA LEU A 146 14.69 -13.29 -5.99
C LEU A 146 15.34 -11.91 -5.81
N SER A 147 16.63 -11.86 -5.44
CA SER A 147 17.37 -10.60 -5.22
C SER A 147 17.41 -9.65 -6.42
N ASN A 148 17.19 -10.17 -7.64
CA ASN A 148 17.12 -9.38 -8.87
C ASN A 148 15.77 -8.66 -9.07
N TYR A 149 14.74 -8.98 -8.26
CA TYR A 149 13.41 -8.40 -8.37
C TYR A 149 13.12 -7.46 -7.20
N HIS A 150 12.37 -6.40 -7.48
CA HIS A 150 11.90 -5.48 -6.45
C HIS A 150 10.61 -5.99 -5.84
N ILE A 151 10.75 -6.77 -4.76
CA ILE A 151 9.65 -7.33 -3.98
C ILE A 151 9.34 -6.39 -2.80
N CYS A 152 8.06 -6.12 -2.57
CA CYS A 152 7.59 -5.34 -1.44
C CYS A 152 6.79 -6.22 -0.47
N MET A 153 6.96 -5.97 0.84
CA MET A 153 6.24 -6.64 1.91
C MET A 153 5.42 -5.64 2.73
N LYS A 154 4.49 -6.16 3.53
CA LYS A 154 3.67 -5.37 4.47
C LYS A 154 4.53 -4.52 5.43
N SER A 155 5.68 -5.02 5.87
CA SER A 155 6.62 -4.34 6.78
C SER A 155 7.22 -3.06 6.19
N ASP A 156 7.19 -2.88 4.86
CA ASP A 156 7.88 -1.79 4.17
C ASP A 156 7.03 -0.52 4.04
N LEU A 157 5.77 -0.56 4.46
CA LEU A 157 4.83 0.56 4.37
C LEU A 157 5.16 1.66 5.40
N VAL A 158 5.20 2.92 4.94
CA VAL A 158 5.50 4.09 5.80
C VAL A 158 4.30 4.45 6.69
N ARG A 159 3.09 4.15 6.20
CA ARG A 159 1.84 4.59 6.81
C ARG A 159 1.23 3.44 7.60
N GLN A 160 1.41 3.46 8.92
CA GLN A 160 0.88 2.47 9.86
C GLN A 160 -0.63 2.69 10.17
N THR A 161 -1.39 3.18 9.19
CA THR A 161 -2.81 3.54 9.32
C THR A 161 -3.61 2.74 8.31
N PHE A 162 -4.47 1.83 8.78
CA PHE A 162 -5.23 0.86 7.99
C PHE A 162 -4.39 0.02 7.02
N GLU A 163 -3.83 -1.08 7.55
CA GLU A 163 -2.97 -2.01 6.81
C GLU A 163 -3.59 -2.41 5.46
N HIS A 164 -4.90 -2.69 5.41
CA HIS A 164 -5.57 -3.11 4.18
C HIS A 164 -5.66 -2.02 3.13
N THR A 165 -6.00 -0.78 3.49
CA THR A 165 -6.19 0.31 2.51
C THR A 165 -4.87 0.73 1.88
N ALA A 166 -3.82 0.86 2.70
CA ALA A 166 -2.50 1.20 2.19
C ALA A 166 -1.91 0.08 1.32
N VAL A 167 -2.09 -1.19 1.70
CA VAL A 167 -1.67 -2.34 0.89
C VAL A 167 -2.46 -2.42 -0.41
N VAL A 168 -3.78 -2.22 -0.39
CA VAL A 168 -4.63 -2.20 -1.59
C VAL A 168 -4.17 -1.12 -2.57
N GLU A 169 -3.97 0.10 -2.09
CA GLU A 169 -3.49 1.21 -2.92
C GLU A 169 -2.10 0.93 -3.50
N LEU A 170 -1.20 0.32 -2.73
CA LEU A 170 0.12 -0.10 -3.20
C LEU A 170 0.04 -1.20 -4.25
N ILE A 171 -0.80 -2.21 -4.03
CA ILE A 171 -0.99 -3.33 -4.97
C ILE A 171 -1.53 -2.80 -6.30
N GLU A 172 -2.53 -1.90 -6.26
CA GLU A 172 -3.20 -1.37 -7.44
C GLU A 172 -2.29 -0.41 -8.23
N LYS A 173 -1.60 0.51 -7.56
CA LYS A 173 -0.85 1.59 -8.22
C LYS A 173 0.59 1.24 -8.56
N ARG A 174 1.24 0.35 -7.79
CA ARG A 174 2.70 0.15 -7.84
C ARG A 174 3.12 -1.29 -8.06
N CYS A 175 2.27 -2.29 -7.79
CA CYS A 175 2.68 -3.69 -7.89
C CYS A 175 2.15 -4.33 -9.17
N ARG A 176 3.06 -4.93 -9.94
CA ARG A 176 2.67 -5.64 -11.15
C ARG A 176 1.99 -6.97 -10.83
N ARG A 177 2.51 -7.68 -9.83
CA ARG A 177 2.07 -9.02 -9.43
C ARG A 177 1.95 -9.10 -7.91
N VAL A 178 1.24 -10.11 -7.42
CA VAL A 178 1.06 -10.42 -6.00
C VAL A 178 1.38 -11.90 -5.83
N ILE A 179 2.42 -12.20 -5.06
CA ILE A 179 2.79 -13.56 -4.67
C ILE A 179 2.10 -13.86 -3.35
N ALA A 180 1.23 -14.85 -3.32
CA ALA A 180 0.58 -15.31 -2.10
C ALA A 180 1.16 -16.66 -1.68
N VAL A 181 1.87 -16.69 -0.55
CA VAL A 181 2.41 -17.93 0.05
C VAL A 181 1.26 -18.62 0.78
N ILE A 182 0.76 -19.70 0.18
CA ILE A 182 -0.36 -20.48 0.69
C ILE A 182 0.21 -21.66 1.49
N SER A 183 0.30 -21.47 2.81
CA SER A 183 0.68 -22.45 3.83
C SER A 183 -0.52 -22.80 4.73
N GLU A 184 -0.35 -23.74 5.65
CA GLU A 184 -1.35 -24.01 6.70
C GLU A 184 -1.61 -22.77 7.57
N HIS A 185 -0.55 -22.06 7.93
CA HIS A 185 -0.63 -20.81 8.70
C HIS A 185 -1.42 -19.75 7.94
N PHE A 186 -1.19 -19.62 6.64
CA PHE A 186 -1.91 -18.69 5.79
C PHE A 186 -3.42 -18.96 5.72
N LEU A 187 -3.82 -20.23 5.62
CA LEU A 187 -5.24 -20.60 5.50
C LEU A 187 -6.01 -20.50 6.83
N TYR A 188 -5.34 -20.78 7.95
CA TYR A 188 -5.94 -20.80 9.28
C TYR A 188 -5.60 -19.57 10.13
N SER A 189 -4.94 -18.55 9.55
CA SER A 189 -4.58 -17.33 10.27
C SER A 189 -5.81 -16.64 10.86
N PRO A 190 -5.78 -16.29 12.17
CA PRO A 190 -6.91 -15.66 12.85
C PRO A 190 -7.18 -14.24 12.34
N SER A 191 -6.19 -13.59 11.74
CA SER A 191 -6.27 -12.21 11.29
C SER A 191 -7.19 -12.03 10.08
N ASN A 192 -7.38 -13.07 9.25
CA ASN A 192 -8.07 -13.05 7.95
C ASN A 192 -7.61 -11.92 6.99
N ALA A 193 -6.52 -11.24 7.34
CA ALA A 193 -6.01 -10.05 6.67
C ALA A 193 -5.52 -10.38 5.26
N ASN A 194 -4.74 -11.45 5.17
CA ASN A 194 -4.17 -11.92 3.92
C ASN A 194 -5.24 -12.51 2.99
N ARG A 195 -6.29 -13.14 3.55
CA ARG A 195 -7.43 -13.63 2.77
C ARG A 195 -8.15 -12.49 2.05
N PHE A 196 -8.42 -11.39 2.75
CA PHE A 196 -9.01 -10.19 2.14
C PHE A 196 -8.15 -9.65 1.00
N LEU A 197 -6.82 -9.58 1.18
CA LEU A 197 -5.90 -9.07 0.16
C LEU A 197 -5.81 -9.99 -1.06
N VAL A 198 -5.93 -11.30 -0.86
CA VAL A 198 -6.01 -12.29 -1.94
C VAL A 198 -7.32 -12.13 -2.73
N ASP A 199 -8.45 -11.98 -2.05
CA ASP A 199 -9.75 -11.75 -2.70
C ASP A 199 -9.74 -10.45 -3.50
N PHE A 200 -9.14 -9.38 -2.96
CA PHE A 200 -8.91 -8.12 -3.67
C PHE A 200 -8.01 -8.31 -4.90
N ALA A 201 -6.86 -8.95 -4.74
CA ALA A 201 -5.92 -9.17 -5.84
C ALA A 201 -6.54 -10.02 -6.96
N GLN A 202 -7.38 -10.98 -6.60
CA GLN A 202 -8.16 -11.77 -7.55
C GLN A 202 -9.19 -10.92 -8.30
N ALA A 203 -9.97 -10.08 -7.60
CA ALA A 203 -10.92 -9.18 -8.25
C ALA A 203 -10.20 -8.24 -9.22
N SER A 204 -9.07 -7.70 -8.80
CA SER A 204 -8.21 -6.83 -9.59
C SER A 204 -7.63 -7.53 -10.84
N GLN A 205 -7.29 -8.82 -10.75
CA GLN A 205 -6.91 -9.66 -11.89
C GLN A 205 -8.05 -9.83 -12.90
N VAL A 206 -9.28 -10.02 -12.44
CA VAL A 206 -10.45 -10.13 -13.33
C VAL A 206 -10.69 -8.82 -14.08
N GLU A 207 -10.56 -7.68 -13.40
CA GLU A 207 -10.75 -6.36 -13.99
C GLU A 207 -9.67 -6.00 -15.02
N SER A 208 -8.40 -6.29 -14.70
CA SER A 208 -7.28 -6.00 -15.60
C SER A 208 -7.12 -7.01 -16.75
N GLY A 209 -7.72 -8.20 -16.64
CA GLY A 209 -7.54 -9.30 -17.59
C GLY A 209 -6.14 -9.93 -17.58
N ASP A 210 -5.25 -9.48 -16.70
CA ASP A 210 -3.88 -9.96 -16.56
C ASP A 210 -3.70 -10.77 -15.27
N LEU A 211 -2.88 -11.82 -15.35
CA LEU A 211 -2.50 -12.65 -14.20
C LEU A 211 -1.69 -11.84 -13.18
N ARG A 212 -2.40 -11.20 -12.24
CA ARG A 212 -1.84 -10.39 -11.16
C ARG A 212 -1.50 -11.24 -9.94
N ILE A 213 -2.29 -12.26 -9.60
CA ILE A 213 -2.03 -13.11 -8.42
C ILE A 213 -1.33 -14.42 -8.79
N ILE A 214 -0.29 -14.78 -8.02
CA ILE A 214 0.48 -16.00 -8.13
C ILE A 214 0.42 -16.74 -6.78
N PRO A 215 -0.44 -17.77 -6.66
CA PRO A 215 -0.46 -18.60 -5.47
C PRO A 215 0.75 -19.55 -5.47
N VAL A 216 1.56 -19.48 -4.42
CA VAL A 216 2.70 -20.35 -4.13
C VAL A 216 2.28 -21.32 -3.03
N VAL A 217 2.14 -22.60 -3.36
CA VAL A 217 1.71 -23.62 -2.41
C VAL A 217 2.95 -24.31 -1.83
N THR A 218 3.13 -24.20 -0.52
CA THR A 218 4.28 -24.74 0.21
C THR A 218 4.14 -26.25 0.41
N GLU A 219 3.02 -26.73 0.93
CA GLU A 219 2.76 -28.15 1.20
C GLU A 219 1.68 -28.76 0.31
N ARG A 220 1.79 -30.06 0.01
CA ARG A 220 0.79 -30.80 -0.78
C ARG A 220 -0.58 -30.85 -0.09
N GLU A 221 -0.58 -30.92 1.23
CA GLU A 221 -1.81 -31.09 2.01
C GLU A 221 -2.69 -29.84 1.99
N VAL A 222 -2.06 -28.67 1.94
CA VAL A 222 -2.73 -27.36 1.89
C VAL A 222 -3.54 -27.20 0.61
N GLU A 223 -3.16 -27.86 -0.49
CA GLU A 223 -3.84 -27.74 -1.78
C GLU A 223 -5.33 -28.12 -1.72
N LYS A 224 -5.72 -29.02 -0.81
CA LYS A 224 -7.12 -29.45 -0.64
C LYS A 224 -8.00 -28.36 0.00
N TYR A 225 -7.40 -27.44 0.75
CA TYR A 225 -8.08 -26.40 1.52
C TYR A 225 -8.07 -25.04 0.82
N ILE A 226 -7.43 -24.95 -0.35
CA ILE A 226 -7.44 -23.74 -1.16
C ILE A 226 -8.88 -23.43 -1.58
N PRO A 227 -9.37 -22.20 -1.31
CA PRO A 227 -10.74 -21.85 -1.62
C PRO A 227 -10.99 -21.87 -3.14
N SER A 228 -12.23 -22.16 -3.52
CA SER A 228 -12.60 -22.44 -4.92
C SER A 228 -12.27 -21.30 -5.89
N ASN A 229 -12.25 -20.07 -5.40
CA ASN A 229 -11.89 -18.86 -6.14
C ASN A 229 -10.42 -18.88 -6.62
N LEU A 230 -9.51 -19.51 -5.87
CA LEU A 230 -8.09 -19.63 -6.24
C LEU A 230 -7.75 -20.97 -6.91
N LYS A 231 -8.66 -21.95 -6.84
CA LYS A 231 -8.43 -23.30 -7.35
C LYS A 231 -8.11 -23.35 -8.84
N TYR A 232 -8.73 -22.45 -9.61
CA TYR A 232 -8.60 -22.37 -11.06
C TYR A 232 -7.39 -21.54 -11.53
N LEU A 233 -6.68 -20.89 -10.61
CA LEU A 233 -5.49 -20.11 -10.94
C LEU A 233 -4.28 -21.03 -11.16
N HIS A 234 -3.33 -20.55 -11.96
CA HIS A 234 -2.06 -21.24 -12.15
C HIS A 234 -1.23 -21.16 -10.85
N LYS A 235 -1.13 -22.28 -10.14
CA LYS A 235 -0.42 -22.41 -8.86
C LYS A 235 1.03 -22.84 -9.08
N VAL A 236 1.95 -22.26 -8.32
CA VAL A 236 3.35 -22.70 -8.25
C VAL A 236 3.51 -23.57 -7.01
N GLN A 237 3.96 -24.81 -7.16
CA GLN A 237 3.96 -25.82 -6.10
C GLN A 237 5.39 -26.08 -5.64
N TYR A 238 5.74 -25.66 -4.44
CA TYR A 238 7.11 -25.79 -3.91
C TYR A 238 7.48 -27.24 -3.60
N TYR A 239 6.54 -28.02 -3.06
CA TYR A 239 6.74 -29.42 -2.70
C TYR A 239 6.95 -30.38 -3.89
N LYS A 240 6.74 -29.93 -5.14
CA LYS A 240 6.93 -30.77 -6.32
C LYS A 240 8.40 -30.92 -6.63
N ASN A 241 8.95 -32.08 -6.29
CA ASN A 241 10.29 -32.47 -6.70
C ASN A 241 10.22 -33.43 -7.90
N SER A 242 10.19 -32.86 -9.11
CA SER A 242 10.26 -33.62 -10.36
C SER A 242 11.39 -33.09 -11.22
N PRO A 243 12.13 -33.95 -11.96
CA PRO A 243 13.26 -33.50 -12.79
C PRO A 243 12.85 -32.53 -13.92
N LEU A 244 11.57 -32.50 -14.29
CA LEU A 244 10.99 -31.59 -15.28
C LEU A 244 10.33 -30.35 -14.65
N TYR A 245 10.30 -30.26 -13.32
CA TYR A 245 9.61 -29.20 -12.58
C TYR A 245 10.60 -28.48 -11.69
N ASP A 246 11.04 -27.30 -12.13
CA ASP A 246 11.85 -26.39 -11.34
C ASP A 246 10.98 -25.26 -10.83
N PHE A 247 10.68 -25.30 -9.52
CA PHE A 247 9.89 -24.30 -8.82
C PHE A 247 10.40 -22.88 -9.08
N TRP A 248 11.71 -22.65 -8.93
CA TRP A 248 12.30 -21.32 -9.01
C TRP A 248 12.23 -20.79 -10.44
N ARG A 249 12.51 -21.65 -11.42
CA ARG A 249 12.41 -21.28 -12.83
C ARG A 249 10.98 -20.92 -13.22
N ILE A 250 9.99 -21.65 -12.70
CA ILE A 250 8.58 -21.37 -12.94
C ILE A 250 8.20 -20.05 -12.28
N LEU A 251 8.55 -19.84 -11.01
CA LEU A 251 8.28 -18.60 -10.30
C LEU A 251 8.93 -17.39 -10.98
N GLU A 252 10.17 -17.49 -11.43
CA GLU A 252 10.81 -16.42 -12.18
C GLU A 252 10.10 -16.16 -13.52
N SER A 253 9.73 -17.22 -14.25
CA SER A 253 9.00 -17.08 -15.51
C SER A 253 7.62 -16.43 -15.31
N THR A 254 6.98 -16.71 -14.18
CA THR A 254 5.72 -16.05 -13.82
C THR A 254 5.92 -14.66 -13.28
N LEU A 255 7.14 -14.20 -12.95
CA LEU A 255 7.40 -12.81 -12.58
C LEU A 255 7.77 -11.96 -13.80
N MET A 256 8.48 -12.54 -14.77
CA MET A 256 8.90 -11.86 -16.00
C MET A 256 7.72 -11.29 -16.81
N ASP A 257 7.90 -10.10 -17.36
CA ASP A 257 6.94 -9.48 -18.28
C ASP A 257 6.68 -10.39 -19.51
N LYS A 258 5.45 -10.42 -20.04
CA LYS A 258 5.12 -11.03 -21.33
C LYS A 258 6.03 -10.51 -22.46
N SER A 259 6.40 -9.22 -22.42
CA SER A 259 7.35 -8.61 -23.37
C SER A 259 8.78 -9.13 -23.20
N ALA A 260 9.24 -9.34 -21.96
CA ALA A 260 10.55 -9.90 -21.65
C ALA A 260 10.63 -11.39 -21.99
N LEU A 261 9.56 -12.14 -21.79
CA LEU A 261 9.42 -13.54 -22.21
C LEU A 261 9.54 -13.68 -23.73
N TYR A 262 8.85 -12.83 -24.50
CA TYR A 262 8.95 -12.82 -25.95
C TYR A 262 10.39 -12.54 -26.42
N ASN A 263 11.05 -11.54 -25.84
CA ASN A 263 12.44 -11.21 -26.17
C ASN A 263 13.42 -12.32 -25.78
N LYS A 264 13.21 -12.99 -24.64
CA LYS A 264 14.05 -14.11 -24.18
C LYS A 264 13.87 -15.34 -25.06
N MET A 265 12.64 -15.62 -25.51
CA MET A 265 12.36 -16.69 -26.48
C MET A 265 13.02 -16.42 -27.84
N GLN A 266 13.00 -15.17 -28.31
CA GLN A 266 13.68 -14.77 -29.56
C GLN A 266 15.21 -14.95 -29.46
N GLN A 267 15.83 -14.57 -28.34
CA GLN A 267 17.27 -14.75 -28.12
C GLN A 267 17.68 -16.23 -28.03
N ILE A 268 16.87 -17.08 -27.40
CA ILE A 268 17.13 -18.53 -27.35
C ILE A 268 17.01 -19.15 -28.75
N THR A 269 15.99 -18.77 -29.51
CA THR A 269 15.77 -19.25 -30.89
C THR A 269 16.90 -18.82 -31.83
N MET A 270 17.43 -17.61 -31.64
CA MET A 270 18.62 -17.11 -32.37
C MET A 270 19.92 -17.82 -31.96
N ALA A 271 20.10 -18.13 -30.68
CA ALA A 271 21.29 -18.87 -30.21
C ALA A 271 21.31 -20.33 -30.70
N GLU A 272 20.14 -20.95 -30.85
CA GLU A 272 19.99 -22.31 -31.37
C GLU A 272 20.17 -22.39 -32.89
N SER A 273 19.79 -21.34 -33.65
CA SER A 273 20.01 -21.29 -35.10
C SER A 273 21.49 -21.09 -35.46
N VAL A 274 22.23 -20.32 -34.65
CA VAL A 274 23.69 -20.15 -34.82
C VAL A 274 24.43 -21.46 -34.57
N ARG A 275 24.01 -22.26 -33.57
CA ARG A 275 24.61 -23.57 -33.27
C ARG A 275 24.31 -24.66 -34.30
N LYS A 276 23.29 -24.51 -35.15
CA LYS A 276 22.97 -25.47 -36.23
C LYS A 276 23.65 -25.14 -37.55
N ASN A 277 24.20 -23.94 -37.70
CA ASN A 277 24.90 -23.47 -38.89
C ASN A 277 26.44 -23.42 -38.72
N THR A 278 26.96 -23.99 -37.63
CA THR A 278 28.39 -24.20 -37.39
C THR A 278 28.63 -25.70 -37.24
#